data_AF-A0A523S3F1-F1
#
_entry.id   AF-A0A523S3F1-F1
#
_cell.length_a   1.000
_cell.length_b   1.000
_cell.length_c   1.000
_cell.angle_alpha   90.00
_cell.angle_beta   90.00
_cell.angle_gamma   90.00
#
_symmetry.space_group_name_H-M   'P 1'
#
loop_
_entity.id
_entity.type
_entity.pdbx_description
1 polymer ?
#
loop_
_entity_poly.entity_id
_entity_poly.type
_entity_poly.pdbx_seq_one_letter_code
_entity_poly.pdbx_strand_id
1 'polypeptide(L)'
;MFHKCFFRYSLPHKGESLRKIRKTSNLNGEPLRAREPLDVGVEAVQFCEKCGALMLPKKEGKKTILKCRECGDERVVRKPPPYKVEYRIKHSPREKIVVVEEETKSGDEMSEDERRERRKAILEHFSSED
;
A
#
# COMPACT_ATOMS: atom_id res chain seq x y z
N MET A 1 38.16 -46.61 -2.93
CA MET A 1 39.12 -46.01 -1.97
C MET A 1 39.22 -44.53 -2.27
N PHE A 2 38.48 -43.66 -1.57
CA PHE A 2 38.78 -42.23 -1.48
C PHE A 2 38.46 -41.77 -0.07
N HIS A 3 39.49 -41.25 0.59
CA HIS A 3 39.57 -40.98 2.01
C HIS A 3 38.61 -39.86 2.45
N LYS A 4 37.99 -40.08 3.61
CA LYS A 4 37.33 -39.04 4.42
C LYS A 4 38.36 -37.96 4.78
N CYS A 5 38.26 -36.78 4.19
CA CYS A 5 38.94 -35.59 4.70
C CYS A 5 38.23 -35.12 5.97
N PHE A 6 38.72 -35.59 7.12
CA PHE A 6 38.41 -35.05 8.44
C PHE A 6 39.08 -33.66 8.55
N PHE A 7 38.34 -32.61 8.18
CA PHE A 7 38.80 -31.25 8.44
C PHE A 7 38.59 -30.94 9.94
N ARG A 8 39.63 -31.23 10.73
CA ARG A 8 39.82 -30.72 12.09
C ARG A 8 39.86 -29.20 12.02
N TYR A 9 38.76 -28.52 12.35
CA TYR A 9 38.81 -27.10 12.64
C TYR A 9 39.38 -26.91 14.05
N SER A 10 40.66 -26.55 14.10
CA SER A 10 41.32 -26.00 15.29
C SER A 10 40.65 -24.69 15.66
N LEU A 11 40.06 -24.64 16.86
CA LEU A 11 39.60 -23.41 17.51
C LEU A 11 40.80 -22.50 17.82
N PRO A 12 40.85 -21.25 17.32
CA PRO A 12 41.79 -20.28 17.84
C PRO A 12 41.28 -19.72 19.18
N HIS A 13 41.92 -20.13 20.27
CA HIS A 13 41.98 -19.35 21.50
C HIS A 13 42.98 -18.21 21.31
N LYS A 14 42.55 -16.95 21.47
CA LYS A 14 43.15 -15.95 22.35
C LYS A 14 42.54 -14.57 22.11
N GLY A 15 42.44 -13.83 23.22
CA GLY A 15 41.75 -12.56 23.28
C GLY A 15 42.43 -11.47 22.46
N GLU A 16 41.58 -10.62 21.91
CA GLU A 16 41.97 -9.32 21.40
C GLU A 16 41.04 -8.27 22.01
N SER A 17 41.65 -7.44 22.87
CA SER A 17 41.46 -5.99 22.90
C SER A 17 40.03 -5.48 22.66
N LEU A 18 39.36 -5.10 23.75
CA LEU A 18 38.20 -4.20 23.72
C LEU A 18 38.60 -2.91 22.99
N ARG A 19 38.37 -2.86 21.67
CA ARG A 19 38.43 -1.60 20.91
C ARG A 19 37.34 -0.70 21.48
N LYS A 20 37.76 0.37 22.16
CA LYS A 20 36.89 1.46 22.60
C LYS A 20 36.08 1.93 21.40
N ILE A 21 34.78 1.65 21.41
CA ILE A 21 33.83 2.22 20.46
C ILE A 21 33.90 3.75 20.68
N ARG A 22 34.46 4.47 19.70
CA ARG A 22 34.47 5.94 19.71
C ARG A 22 33.00 6.36 19.66
N LYS A 23 32.53 7.01 20.72
CA LYS A 23 31.20 7.62 20.76
C LYS A 23 31.14 8.67 19.65
N THR A 24 30.28 8.46 18.65
CA THR A 24 29.95 9.49 17.66
C THR A 24 29.03 10.50 18.35
N SER A 25 29.61 11.54 18.94
CA SER A 25 28.88 12.74 19.37
C SER A 25 28.66 13.65 18.17
N ASN A 26 27.57 14.42 18.18
CA ASN A 26 27.36 15.49 17.20
C ASN A 26 28.36 16.64 17.40
N LEU A 27 28.37 17.61 16.47
CA LEU A 27 29.21 18.83 16.57
C LEU A 27 29.01 19.65 17.87
N ASN A 28 27.92 19.39 18.60
CA ASN A 28 27.60 20.02 19.88
C ASN A 28 27.92 19.12 21.10
N GLY A 29 28.63 18.00 20.93
CA GLY A 29 29.03 17.13 22.04
C GLY A 29 27.89 16.31 22.67
N GLU A 30 26.66 16.44 22.19
CA GLU A 30 25.53 15.65 22.69
C GLU A 30 25.62 14.20 22.20
N PRO A 31 25.39 13.21 23.08
CA PRO A 31 25.21 11.84 22.65
C PRO A 31 23.97 11.79 21.74
N LEU A 32 24.14 11.28 20.52
CA LEU A 32 23.01 10.85 19.71
C LEU A 32 22.22 9.86 20.54
N ARG A 33 21.11 10.31 21.15
CA ARG A 33 20.13 9.41 21.75
C ARG A 33 19.71 8.49 20.63
N ALA A 34 20.18 7.23 20.67
CA ALA A 34 19.59 6.19 19.87
C ALA A 34 18.09 6.29 20.15
N ARG A 35 17.31 6.62 19.13
CA ARG A 35 15.85 6.55 19.26
C ARG A 35 15.60 5.12 19.70
N GLU A 36 15.01 4.97 20.88
CA GLU A 36 14.59 3.67 21.37
C GLU A 36 13.85 2.99 20.21
N PRO A 37 14.25 1.79 19.79
CA PRO A 37 13.48 1.07 18.80
C PRO A 37 12.09 0.96 19.41
N LEU A 38 11.09 1.59 18.77
CA LEU A 38 9.71 1.39 19.17
C LEU A 38 9.51 -0.11 19.11
N ASP A 39 9.34 -0.73 20.27
CA ASP A 39 9.03 -2.14 20.39
C ASP A 39 7.68 -2.26 19.69
N VAL A 40 7.71 -2.62 18.40
CA VAL A 40 6.50 -2.91 17.64
C VAL A 40 6.03 -4.22 18.23
N GLY A 41 5.28 -4.12 19.33
CA GLY A 41 4.71 -5.24 20.05
C GLY A 41 4.11 -6.17 19.02
N VAL A 42 4.65 -7.38 18.94
CA VAL A 42 4.21 -8.41 18.00
C VAL A 42 2.86 -8.91 18.51
N GLU A 43 1.83 -8.08 18.41
CA GLU A 43 0.46 -8.54 18.59
C GLU A 43 0.15 -9.45 17.39
N ALA A 44 -0.11 -10.71 17.71
CA ALA A 44 -0.01 -11.84 16.81
C ALA A 44 -0.91 -11.72 15.56
N VAL A 45 -0.30 -12.02 14.40
CA VAL A 45 -0.99 -12.25 13.14
C VAL A 45 -1.83 -13.53 13.28
N GLN A 46 -3.11 -13.46 12.88
CA GLN A 46 -4.01 -14.62 12.93
C GLN A 46 -4.11 -15.31 11.56
N PHE A 47 -4.10 -16.63 11.60
CA PHE A 47 -4.25 -17.50 10.43
C PHE A 47 -5.57 -18.27 10.52
N CYS A 48 -6.15 -18.59 9.37
CA CYS A 48 -7.35 -19.40 9.29
C CYS A 48 -7.02 -20.87 9.61
N GLU A 49 -7.81 -21.53 10.45
CA GLU A 49 -7.65 -22.95 10.78
C GLU A 49 -7.99 -23.90 9.63
N LYS A 50 -8.82 -23.47 8.68
CA LYS A 50 -9.25 -24.34 7.56
C LYS A 50 -8.23 -24.39 6.42
N CYS A 51 -7.62 -23.26 6.09
CA CYS A 51 -6.74 -23.13 4.92
C CYS A 51 -5.31 -22.68 5.27
N GLY A 52 -5.04 -22.26 6.51
CA GLY A 52 -3.74 -21.71 6.90
C GLY A 52 -3.45 -20.32 6.33
N ALA A 53 -4.35 -19.73 5.54
CA ALA A 53 -4.15 -18.40 4.97
C ALA A 53 -4.24 -17.31 6.04
N LEU A 54 -3.51 -16.21 5.82
CA LEU A 54 -3.49 -15.05 6.70
C LEU A 54 -4.86 -14.36 6.67
N MET A 55 -5.48 -14.20 7.85
CA MET A 55 -6.76 -13.51 7.94
C MET A 55 -6.55 -12.00 7.86
N LEU A 56 -7.50 -11.28 7.28
CA LEU A 56 -7.35 -9.84 7.05
C LEU A 56 -8.46 -9.03 7.72
N PRO A 57 -8.13 -7.88 8.33
CA PRO A 57 -9.11 -7.02 8.96
C PRO A 57 -9.99 -6.36 7.90
N LYS A 58 -11.30 -6.55 8.05
CA LYS A 58 -12.36 -5.83 7.35
C LYS A 58 -13.15 -5.04 8.39
N LYS A 59 -13.39 -3.76 8.10
CA LYS A 59 -14.26 -2.92 8.94
C LYS A 59 -15.70 -3.11 8.47
N GLU A 60 -16.56 -3.60 9.36
CA GLU A 60 -18.01 -3.69 9.11
C GLU A 60 -18.74 -2.87 10.17
N GLY A 61 -19.18 -1.66 9.75
CA GLY A 61 -19.79 -0.68 10.63
C GLY A 61 -18.85 -0.24 11.76
N LYS A 62 -19.24 -0.52 13.01
CA LYS A 62 -18.48 -0.16 14.23
C LYS A 62 -17.52 -1.25 14.71
N LYS A 63 -17.49 -2.42 14.06
CA LYS A 63 -16.69 -3.57 14.50
C LYS A 63 -15.65 -3.93 13.43
N THR A 64 -14.50 -4.40 13.87
CA THR A 64 -13.49 -5.04 13.02
C THR A 64 -13.69 -6.55 13.04
N ILE A 65 -13.84 -7.13 11.86
CA ILE A 65 -13.86 -8.58 11.66
C ILE A 65 -12.60 -8.99 10.90
N LEU A 66 -12.12 -10.20 11.14
CA LEU A 66 -11.07 -10.83 10.35
C LEU A 66 -11.72 -11.75 9.33
N LYS A 67 -11.41 -11.56 8.06
CA LYS A 67 -11.93 -12.38 6.95
C LYS A 67 -10.79 -13.10 6.25
N CYS A 68 -10.96 -14.40 6.02
CA CYS A 68 -10.08 -15.17 5.17
C CYS A 68 -10.38 -14.90 3.69
N ARG A 69 -9.34 -14.69 2.87
CA ARG A 69 -9.49 -14.52 1.41
C ARG A 69 -9.78 -15.82 0.67
N GLU A 70 -9.33 -16.96 1.19
CA GLU A 70 -9.42 -18.23 0.46
C GLU A 70 -10.72 -19.00 0.76
N CYS A 71 -11.05 -19.23 2.03
CA CYS A 71 -12.25 -19.97 2.41
C CYS A 71 -13.45 -19.09 2.76
N GLY A 72 -13.24 -17.78 2.97
CA GLY A 72 -14.30 -16.85 3.36
C GLY A 72 -14.67 -16.85 4.84
N ASP A 73 -13.97 -17.59 5.71
CA ASP A 73 -14.23 -17.61 7.15
C ASP A 73 -14.10 -16.22 7.80
N GLU A 74 -15.00 -15.92 8.73
CA GLU A 74 -15.06 -14.64 9.44
C GLU A 74 -14.93 -14.83 10.96
N ARG A 75 -14.12 -13.98 11.61
CA ARG A 75 -13.93 -13.97 13.07
C ARG A 75 -14.09 -12.56 13.61
N VAL A 76 -14.92 -12.41 14.63
CA VAL A 76 -15.11 -11.12 15.30
C VAL A 76 -14.01 -10.91 16.32
N VAL A 77 -13.28 -9.79 16.20
CA VAL A 77 -12.22 -9.42 17.14
C VAL A 77 -12.63 -8.18 17.93
N ARG A 78 -12.38 -8.21 19.25
CA ARG A 78 -12.67 -7.08 20.14
C ARG A 78 -11.71 -5.91 19.96
N LYS A 79 -10.46 -6.21 19.58
CA LYS A 79 -9.42 -5.22 19.31
C LYS A 79 -8.99 -5.34 17.84
N PRO A 80 -8.84 -4.22 17.12
CA PRO A 80 -8.31 -4.26 15.76
C PRO A 80 -6.87 -4.78 15.81
N PRO A 81 -6.46 -5.65 14.86
CA PRO A 81 -5.07 -6.10 14.80
C PRO A 81 -4.12 -4.93 14.49
N PRO A 82 -2.84 -5.01 14.91
CA PRO A 82 -1.86 -3.93 14.69
C PRO A 82 -1.44 -3.78 13.21
N TYR A 83 -1.70 -4.78 12.36
CA TYR A 83 -1.25 -4.80 10.98
C TYR A 83 -2.28 -4.17 10.03
N LYS A 84 -1.78 -3.47 9.01
CA LYS A 84 -2.59 -2.83 7.96
C LYS A 84 -2.33 -3.51 6.63
N VAL A 85 -3.37 -3.59 5.80
CA VAL A 85 -3.29 -4.12 4.45
C VAL A 85 -3.09 -2.96 3.49
N GLU A 86 -1.93 -2.89 2.84
CA GLU A 86 -1.62 -1.90 1.80
C GLU A 86 -1.59 -2.58 0.44
N TYR A 87 -2.30 -2.02 -0.54
CA TYR A 87 -2.23 -2.46 -1.93
C TYR A 87 -1.45 -1.42 -2.74
N ARG A 88 -0.32 -1.82 -3.33
CA ARG A 88 0.43 -0.99 -4.26
C ARG A 88 0.02 -1.33 -5.69
N ILE A 89 -0.85 -0.53 -6.27
CA ILE A 89 -1.26 -0.67 -7.67
C ILE A 89 -0.19 -0.01 -8.54
N LYS A 90 0.44 -0.78 -9.43
CA LYS A 90 1.40 -0.27 -10.42
C LYS A 90 0.65 -0.03 -11.73
N HIS A 91 0.41 1.23 -12.10
CA HIS A 91 -0.17 1.56 -13.39
C HIS A 91 0.85 1.30 -14.50
N SER A 92 0.47 0.50 -15.49
CA SER A 92 1.28 0.30 -16.69
C SER A 92 0.98 1.37 -17.75
N PRO A 93 1.93 1.76 -18.62
CA PRO A 93 1.66 2.71 -19.70
C PRO A 93 0.56 2.26 -20.67
N ARG A 94 0.24 0.96 -20.72
CA ARG A 94 -0.84 0.40 -21.55
C ARG A 94 -2.24 0.77 -21.05
N GLU A 95 -2.38 1.19 -19.79
CA GLU A 95 -3.64 1.65 -19.20
C GLU A 95 -3.90 3.15 -19.45
N LYS A 96 -3.04 3.85 -20.19
CA LYS A 96 -3.22 5.26 -20.51
C LYS A 96 -4.05 5.43 -21.78
N ILE A 97 -5.09 6.27 -21.70
CA ILE A 97 -5.86 6.70 -22.85
C ILE A 97 -5.06 7.82 -23.54
N VAL A 98 -4.71 7.63 -24.80
CA VAL A 98 -4.08 8.67 -25.63
C VAL A 98 -5.22 9.52 -26.21
N VAL A 99 -5.35 10.76 -25.75
CA VAL A 99 -6.24 11.74 -26.38
C VAL A 99 -5.55 12.18 -27.66
N VAL A 100 -6.03 11.71 -28.80
CA VAL A 100 -5.61 12.22 -30.11
C VAL A 100 -6.48 13.44 -30.37
N GLU A 101 -5.90 14.62 -30.23
CA GLU A 101 -6.49 15.85 -30.75
C GLU A 101 -6.42 15.74 -32.28
N GLU A 102 -7.43 15.16 -32.91
CA GLU A 102 -7.71 15.52 -34.28
C GLU A 102 -7.99 17.03 -34.27
N GLU A 103 -7.44 17.77 -35.23
CA GLU A 103 -7.81 19.16 -35.52
C GLU A 103 -9.28 19.19 -36.00
N THR A 104 -10.21 18.74 -35.15
CA THR A 104 -11.61 19.06 -35.26
C THR A 104 -11.63 20.57 -35.21
N LYS A 105 -12.12 21.17 -36.30
CA LYS A 105 -12.36 22.60 -36.42
C LYS A 105 -13.35 22.98 -35.33
N SER A 106 -12.87 23.19 -34.11
CA SER A 106 -13.64 23.66 -32.97
C SER A 106 -13.84 25.17 -33.12
N GLY A 107 -14.50 25.54 -34.22
CA GLY A 107 -14.57 26.91 -34.68
C GLY A 107 -15.55 27.13 -35.83
N ASP A 108 -16.59 26.31 -35.97
CA ASP A 108 -17.82 26.87 -36.52
C ASP A 108 -18.39 27.79 -35.43
N GLU A 109 -17.98 29.06 -35.49
CA GLU A 109 -18.59 30.13 -34.72
C GLU A 109 -20.05 30.26 -35.16
N MET A 110 -20.93 29.47 -34.54
CA MET A 110 -22.37 29.58 -34.72
C MET A 110 -22.77 31.01 -34.34
N SER A 111 -23.53 31.68 -35.20
CA SER A 111 -24.00 33.03 -34.93
C SER A 111 -24.83 33.06 -33.63
N GLU A 112 -24.84 34.20 -32.94
CA GLU A 112 -25.65 34.39 -31.72
C GLU A 112 -27.15 34.09 -31.97
N ASP A 113 -27.62 34.35 -33.19
CA ASP A 113 -29.00 34.06 -33.61
C ASP A 113 -29.26 32.55 -33.72
N GLU A 114 -28.39 31.77 -34.37
CA GLU A 114 -28.52 30.30 -34.43
C GLU A 114 -28.41 29.65 -33.04
N ARG A 115 -27.55 30.19 -32.17
CA ARG A 115 -27.41 29.72 -30.79
C ARG A 115 -28.70 29.97 -29.99
N ARG A 116 -29.36 31.12 -30.20
CA ARG A 116 -30.65 31.47 -29.59
C ARG A 116 -31.77 30.56 -30.11
N GLU A 117 -31.81 30.29 -31.40
CA GLU A 117 -32.77 29.38 -32.01
C GLU A 117 -32.61 27.95 -31.49
N ARG A 118 -31.39 27.43 -31.41
CA ARG A 118 -31.13 26.09 -30.85
C ARG A 118 -31.59 25.99 -29.40
N ARG A 119 -31.36 27.04 -28.60
CA ARG A 119 -31.82 27.10 -27.21
C ARG A 119 -33.34 27.15 -27.10
N LYS A 120 -34.00 27.88 -28.01
CA LYS A 120 -35.47 27.96 -28.10
C LYS A 120 -36.08 26.62 -28.49
N ALA A 121 -35.50 25.93 -29.48
CA ALA A 121 -35.96 24.62 -29.94
C ALA A 121 -35.91 23.56 -28.82
N ILE A 122 -34.85 23.58 -28.00
CA ILE A 122 -34.74 22.69 -26.84
C ILE A 122 -35.85 22.99 -25.82
N LEU A 123 -36.12 24.25 -25.50
CA LEU A 123 -37.16 24.64 -24.53
C LEU A 123 -38.58 24.30 -25.00
N GLU A 124 -38.85 24.47 -26.30
CA GLU A 124 -40.14 24.14 -26.91
C GLU A 124 -40.43 22.64 -26.87
N HIS A 125 -39.42 21.80 -27.15
CA HIS A 125 -39.53 20.35 -27.04
C HIS A 125 -40.03 19.93 -25.65
N PHE A 126 -39.36 20.38 -24.59
CA PHE A 126 -39.75 20.10 -23.20
C PHE A 126 -41.13 20.66 -22.82
N SER A 127 -41.59 21.76 -23.44
CA SER A 127 -42.90 22.34 -23.17
C SER A 127 -44.05 21.66 -23.92
N SER A 128 -43.75 20.92 -24.99
CA SER A 128 -44.74 20.22 -25.83
C SER A 128 -44.92 18.74 -25.45
N GLU A 129 -43.96 18.19 -24.70
CA GLU A 129 -43.95 16.79 -24.24
C GLU A 129 -44.71 16.59 -22.90
N ASP A 130 -45.17 17.67 -22.27
CA ASP A 130 -46.09 17.69 -21.12
C ASP A 130 -47.55 17.92 -21.56
#